data_AF-A0A927JKL5-F1
#
_entry.id   AF-A0A927JKL5-F1
#
_cell.length_a   1.000
_cell.length_b   1.000
_cell.length_c   1.000
_cell.angle_alpha   90.00
_cell.angle_beta   90.00
_cell.angle_gamma   90.00
#
_symmetry.space_group_name_H-M   'P 1'
#
loop_
_entity.id
_entity.type
_entity.pdbx_description
1 polymer ?
#
loop_
_entity_poly.entity_id
_entity_poly.type
_entity_poly.pdbx_seq_one_letter_code
_entity_poly.pdbx_strand_id
1 'polypeptide(L)'
;MAREPASRSPARKRKPSELIVTLDEFASICGVTPETMRNHLKQAPAEAEWLHERGRRGVGYKIAAAGAVAWYQSRSAGGGEADARSAAMAELRMQMLGDTGDDEGLGLTGKQRYEEYKAGEAELAYRQSIGELCRIAEIEAETVNAIIELRRALLAVGPTIRRKFNLDREIEIAIEETIAQALAALVEKLDADVDLTGDE
;
A
#
# COMPACT_ATOMS: atom_id res chain seq x y z
N MET A 1 1.30 -7.50 79.79
CA MET A 1 1.79 -7.54 78.39
C MET A 1 0.60 -7.45 77.46
N ALA A 2 0.30 -6.27 76.93
CA ALA A 2 -0.80 -6.04 76.00
C ALA A 2 -0.22 -5.52 74.68
N ARG A 3 -0.54 -6.20 73.58
CA ARG A 3 -0.05 -5.93 72.22
C ARG A 3 -0.65 -4.63 71.69
N GLU A 4 0.20 -3.73 71.20
CA GLU A 4 -0.20 -2.56 70.41
C GLU A 4 -0.92 -3.01 69.13
N PRO A 5 -2.10 -2.46 68.80
CA PRO A 5 -2.74 -2.70 67.52
C PRO A 5 -2.09 -1.81 66.43
N ALA A 6 -1.74 -2.48 65.33
CA ALA A 6 -1.14 -1.92 64.13
C ALA A 6 -1.86 -0.66 63.61
N SER A 7 -1.06 0.35 63.25
CA SER A 7 -1.49 1.61 62.64
C SER A 7 -2.29 1.36 61.37
N ARG A 8 -3.57 1.74 61.37
CA ARG A 8 -4.43 1.77 60.18
C ARG A 8 -3.86 2.81 59.19
N SER A 9 -3.50 2.36 57.99
CA SER A 9 -3.18 3.22 56.85
C SER A 9 -4.34 4.19 56.57
N PRO A 10 -4.08 5.47 56.25
CA PRO A 10 -5.16 6.41 55.98
C PRO A 10 -5.88 6.05 54.68
N ALA A 11 -7.21 5.90 54.77
CA ALA A 11 -8.09 5.68 53.64
C ALA A 11 -7.94 6.84 52.63
N ARG A 12 -7.47 6.52 51.42
CA ARG A 12 -7.37 7.48 50.31
C ARG A 12 -8.78 8.00 49.97
N LYS A 13 -8.93 9.33 50.05
CA LYS A 13 -10.15 10.07 49.70
C LYS A 13 -10.53 9.75 48.26
N ARG A 14 -11.73 9.20 48.04
CA ARG A 14 -12.28 8.94 46.70
C ARG A 14 -12.63 10.27 46.03
N LYS A 15 -11.93 10.58 44.94
CA LYS A 15 -12.22 11.68 44.00
C LYS A 15 -13.32 11.24 43.00
N PRO A 16 -13.99 12.19 42.32
CA PRO A 16 -15.29 11.97 41.69
C PRO A 16 -15.17 10.96 40.54
N SER A 17 -16.09 9.97 40.53
CA SER A 17 -16.32 8.95 39.50
C SER A 17 -15.26 8.89 38.39
N GLU A 18 -14.08 8.34 38.72
CA GLU A 18 -13.03 8.12 37.74
C GLU A 18 -13.46 6.98 36.81
N LEU A 19 -13.52 7.26 35.51
CA LEU A 19 -13.78 6.25 34.49
C LEU A 19 -12.59 5.30 34.44
N ILE A 20 -12.75 4.11 35.01
CA ILE A 20 -11.74 3.05 34.98
C ILE A 20 -11.95 2.24 33.71
N VAL A 21 -10.93 2.23 32.85
CA VAL A 21 -10.93 1.54 31.57
C VAL A 21 -9.91 0.40 31.57
N THR A 22 -10.17 -0.58 30.72
CA THR A 22 -9.25 -1.68 30.40
C THR A 22 -8.14 -1.22 29.46
N LEU A 23 -7.14 -2.08 29.25
CA LEU A 23 -6.03 -1.79 28.32
C LEU A 23 -6.54 -1.55 26.89
N ASP A 24 -7.49 -2.35 26.42
CA ASP A 24 -7.97 -2.30 25.05
C ASP A 24 -8.81 -1.05 24.80
N GLU A 25 -9.66 -0.68 25.76
CA GLU A 25 -10.42 0.57 25.74
C GLU A 25 -9.49 1.79 25.80
N PHE A 26 -8.45 1.75 26.64
CA PHE A 26 -7.47 2.83 26.70
C PHE A 26 -6.65 2.96 25.41
N ALA A 27 -6.25 1.83 24.81
CA ALA A 27 -5.55 1.81 23.53
C ALA A 27 -6.40 2.40 22.41
N SER A 28 -7.71 2.09 22.40
CA SER A 28 -8.67 2.68 21.48
C SER A 28 -8.82 4.20 21.66
N ILE A 29 -8.90 4.70 22.90
CA ILE A 29 -8.96 6.14 23.20
C ILE A 29 -7.70 6.87 22.69
N CYS A 30 -6.54 6.23 22.78
CA CYS A 30 -5.26 6.80 22.35
C CYS A 30 -4.92 6.54 20.87
N GLY A 31 -5.77 5.84 20.12
CA GLY A 31 -5.56 5.57 18.69
C GLY A 31 -4.37 4.65 18.38
N VAL A 32 -3.96 3.80 19.32
CA VAL A 32 -2.83 2.87 19.14
C VAL A 32 -3.26 1.43 19.41
N THR A 33 -2.46 0.46 18.95
CA THR A 33 -2.73 -0.95 19.24
C THR A 33 -2.51 -1.27 20.73
N PRO A 34 -3.25 -2.23 21.31
CA PRO A 34 -3.08 -2.63 22.71
C PRO A 34 -1.66 -3.10 23.07
N GLU A 35 -0.95 -3.69 22.11
CA GLU A 35 0.45 -4.12 22.28
C GLU A 35 1.40 -2.93 22.41
N THR A 36 1.24 -1.93 21.55
CA THR A 36 1.99 -0.67 21.59
C THR A 36 1.68 0.07 22.90
N MET A 37 0.42 0.14 23.30
CA MET A 37 0.01 0.75 24.56
C MET A 37 0.61 0.04 25.77
N ARG A 38 0.66 -1.30 25.77
CA ARG A 38 1.32 -2.08 26.83
C ARG A 38 2.79 -1.71 26.98
N ASN A 39 3.50 -1.49 25.88
CA ASN A 39 4.90 -1.08 25.92
C ASN A 39 5.07 0.35 26.45
N HIS A 40 4.16 1.27 26.12
CA HIS A 40 4.16 2.61 26.71
C HIS A 40 3.90 2.58 28.22
N LEU A 41 2.95 1.78 28.69
CA LEU A 41 2.62 1.65 30.12
C LEU A 41 3.75 1.01 30.95
N LYS A 42 4.62 0.19 30.34
CA LYS A 42 5.85 -0.30 31.02
C LYS A 42 6.80 0.84 31.37
N GLN A 43 6.83 1.88 30.56
CA GLN A 43 7.68 3.06 30.76
C GLN A 43 6.99 4.15 31.60
N ALA A 44 5.74 3.94 32.02
CA ALA A 44 5.04 4.86 32.91
C ALA A 44 5.61 4.80 34.34
N PRO A 45 5.63 5.93 35.09
CA PRO A 45 6.11 5.97 36.47
C PRO A 45 5.44 4.93 37.38
N ALA A 46 6.22 4.29 38.26
CA ALA A 46 5.70 3.27 39.18
C ALA A 46 4.63 3.81 40.14
N GLU A 47 4.66 5.11 40.44
CA GLU A 47 3.79 5.81 41.38
C GLU A 47 2.60 6.52 40.70
N ALA A 48 2.33 6.23 39.42
CA ALA A 48 1.24 6.85 38.68
C ALA A 48 -0.12 6.58 39.36
N GLU A 49 -0.74 7.63 39.91
CA GLU A 49 -2.04 7.54 40.61
C GLU A 49 -3.18 7.04 39.70
N TRP A 50 -3.04 7.25 38.38
CA TRP A 50 -3.99 6.81 37.35
C TRP A 50 -3.84 5.34 36.95
N LEU A 51 -2.81 4.63 37.42
CA LEU A 51 -2.57 3.23 37.10
C LEU A 51 -2.81 2.36 38.34
N HIS A 52 -4.07 1.95 38.53
CA HIS A 52 -4.48 1.20 39.71
C HIS A 52 -3.96 -0.24 39.73
N GLU A 53 -3.99 -0.92 38.59
CA GLU A 53 -3.48 -2.30 38.46
C GLU A 53 -2.61 -2.42 37.20
N ARG A 54 -1.32 -2.75 37.40
CA ARG A 54 -0.39 -3.13 36.34
C ARG A 54 -0.66 -4.58 35.97
N GLY A 55 -1.18 -4.84 34.78
CA GLY A 55 -1.55 -6.19 34.36
C GLY A 55 -0.40 -7.19 34.55
N ARG A 56 -0.65 -8.27 35.29
CA ARG A 56 0.25 -9.41 35.52
C ARG A 56 -0.36 -10.67 34.88
N ARG A 57 0.35 -11.80 34.87
CA ARG A 57 -0.20 -13.07 34.34
C ARG A 57 -1.56 -13.36 35.02
N GLY A 58 -2.64 -13.32 34.24
CA GLY A 58 -4.02 -13.54 34.70
C GLY A 58 -4.75 -12.33 35.29
N VAL A 59 -4.15 -11.14 35.32
CA VAL A 59 -4.76 -9.91 35.86
C VAL A 59 -4.72 -8.81 34.80
N GLY A 60 -5.89 -8.27 34.43
CA GLY A 60 -6.05 -7.19 33.46
C GLY A 60 -5.57 -5.84 33.98
N TYR A 61 -5.40 -4.86 33.09
CA TYR A 61 -5.08 -3.48 33.47
C TYR A 61 -6.33 -2.76 33.95
N LYS A 62 -6.18 -1.92 34.98
CA LYS A 62 -7.20 -0.95 35.41
C LYS A 62 -6.59 0.44 35.42
N ILE A 63 -7.10 1.30 34.55
CA ILE A 63 -6.51 2.60 34.25
C ILE A 63 -7.58 3.68 34.41
N ALA A 64 -7.30 4.73 35.18
CA ALA A 64 -8.15 5.91 35.23
C ALA A 64 -7.93 6.74 33.96
N ALA A 65 -8.93 6.78 33.08
CA ALA A 65 -8.81 7.32 31.72
C ALA A 65 -8.31 8.77 31.69
N ALA A 66 -8.89 9.66 32.51
CA ALA A 66 -8.59 11.08 32.49
C ALA A 66 -7.11 11.39 32.82
N GLY A 67 -6.56 10.76 33.86
CA GLY A 67 -5.16 10.94 34.25
C GLY A 67 -4.18 10.29 33.27
N ALA A 68 -4.55 9.14 32.72
CA ALA A 68 -3.72 8.42 31.76
C ALA A 68 -3.63 9.12 30.39
N VAL A 69 -4.72 9.75 29.92
CA VAL A 69 -4.73 10.56 28.69
C VAL A 69 -3.84 11.80 28.84
N ALA A 70 -3.92 12.50 29.97
CA ALA A 70 -3.08 13.67 30.24
C ALA A 70 -1.58 13.30 30.24
N TRP A 71 -1.23 12.16 30.85
CA TRP A 71 0.13 11.62 30.77
C TRP A 71 0.53 11.29 29.33
N TYR A 72 -0.32 10.59 28.58
CA TYR A 72 -0.04 10.20 27.19
C TYR A 72 0.17 11.42 26.28
N GLN A 73 -0.63 12.47 26.43
CA GLN A 73 -0.47 13.73 25.69
C GLN A 73 0.85 14.45 26.07
N SER A 74 1.19 14.51 27.36
CA SER A 74 2.46 15.11 27.82
C SER A 74 3.69 14.35 27.27
N ARG A 75 3.57 13.03 27.14
CA ARG A 75 4.60 12.17 26.57
C ARG A 75 4.73 12.33 25.05
N SER A 76 3.61 12.48 24.34
CA SER A 76 3.62 12.77 22.89
C SER A 76 4.21 14.13 22.58
N ALA A 77 3.98 15.13 23.44
CA ALA A 77 4.58 16.47 23.31
C ALA A 77 6.10 16.47 23.60
N GLY A 78 6.60 15.51 24.38
CA GLY A 78 8.03 15.27 24.62
C GLY A 78 8.70 14.31 23.62
N GLY A 79 8.03 13.94 22.52
CA GLY A 79 8.47 12.92 21.55
C GLY A 79 9.76 13.20 20.77
N GLY A 80 10.46 14.30 21.03
CA GLY A 80 11.72 14.66 20.36
C GLY A 80 12.89 13.71 20.65
N GLU A 81 12.83 12.86 21.68
CA GLU A 81 13.96 11.98 22.06
C GLU A 81 14.06 10.69 21.22
N ALA A 82 12.92 10.15 20.77
CA ALA A 82 12.91 8.98 19.88
C ALA A 82 13.33 9.38 18.45
N ASP A 83 12.92 10.56 18.01
CA ASP A 83 13.34 11.16 16.75
C ASP A 83 14.79 11.66 16.81
N ALA A 84 15.25 12.22 17.93
CA ALA A 84 16.66 12.59 18.08
C ALA A 84 17.59 11.37 18.01
N ARG A 85 17.18 10.22 18.55
CA ARG A 85 17.97 8.99 18.48
C ARG A 85 17.98 8.37 17.09
N SER A 86 16.85 8.45 16.36
CA SER A 86 16.78 7.99 14.97
C SER A 86 17.59 8.92 14.05
N ALA A 87 17.51 10.23 14.28
CA ALA A 87 18.30 11.26 13.59
C ALA A 87 19.81 11.11 13.86
N ALA A 88 20.22 10.94 15.11
CA ALA A 88 21.63 10.69 15.46
C ALA A 88 22.17 9.39 14.85
N MET A 89 21.34 8.35 14.76
CA MET A 89 21.70 7.11 14.05
C MET A 89 21.77 7.29 12.53
N ALA A 90 20.94 8.15 11.94
CA ALA A 90 21.00 8.49 10.51
C ALA A 90 22.26 9.32 10.20
N GLU A 91 22.59 10.28 11.05
CA GLU A 91 23.79 11.11 10.95
C GLU A 91 25.08 10.30 11.09
N LEU A 92 25.13 9.36 12.05
CA LEU A 92 26.25 8.42 12.19
C LEU A 92 26.39 7.46 11.00
N ARG A 93 25.28 7.08 10.36
CA ARG A 93 25.31 6.28 9.12
C ARG A 93 25.85 7.09 7.94
N MET A 94 25.49 8.36 7.82
CA MET A 94 26.05 9.25 6.78
C MET A 94 27.55 9.49 6.98
N GLN A 95 28.01 9.70 8.22
CA GLN A 95 29.45 9.83 8.50
C GLN A 95 30.27 8.57 8.23
N MET A 96 29.69 7.38 8.41
CA MET A 96 30.37 6.10 8.19
C MET A 96 30.48 5.71 6.72
N LEU A 97 29.63 6.25 5.83
CA LEU A 97 29.56 5.80 4.43
C LEU A 97 30.47 6.57 3.47
N GLY A 98 30.95 7.77 3.85
CA GLY A 98 31.90 8.53 3.05
C GLY A 98 31.32 9.09 1.74
N ASP A 99 31.93 10.18 1.27
CA ASP A 99 31.56 11.10 0.19
C ASP A 99 31.42 10.47 -1.23
N THR A 100 30.57 9.45 -1.41
CA THR A 100 30.35 8.77 -2.72
C THR A 100 28.93 8.22 -2.93
N GLY A 101 27.92 8.67 -2.18
CA GLY A 101 26.54 8.19 -2.34
C GLY A 101 25.60 9.24 -2.93
N ASP A 102 24.92 8.90 -4.02
CA ASP A 102 23.88 9.69 -4.68
C ASP A 102 22.76 10.12 -3.70
N ASP A 103 22.49 11.42 -3.65
CA ASP A 103 21.88 12.12 -2.50
C ASP A 103 20.36 11.89 -2.33
N GLU A 104 19.69 11.30 -3.32
CA GLU A 104 18.22 11.23 -3.35
C GLU A 104 17.62 9.99 -2.63
N GLY A 105 18.41 8.93 -2.45
CA GLY A 105 17.97 7.67 -1.82
C GLY A 105 18.45 7.43 -0.38
N LEU A 106 19.22 8.37 0.19
CA LEU A 106 20.03 8.12 1.38
C LEU A 106 19.35 8.43 2.71
N GLY A 107 18.26 9.21 2.71
CA GLY A 107 17.47 9.48 3.91
C GLY A 107 16.52 8.36 4.33
N LEU A 108 16.18 7.45 3.41
CA LEU A 108 15.22 6.39 3.64
C LEU A 108 15.92 5.12 4.10
N THR A 109 15.50 4.62 5.27
CA THR A 109 15.91 3.30 5.74
C THR A 109 15.51 2.24 4.72
N GLY A 110 16.25 1.13 4.62
CA GLY A 110 15.93 0.07 3.65
C GLY A 110 14.48 -0.47 3.76
N LYS A 111 13.87 -0.33 4.94
CA LYS A 111 12.44 -0.62 5.16
C LYS A 111 11.52 0.41 4.49
N GLN A 112 11.84 1.70 4.59
CA GLN A 112 11.06 2.77 3.94
C GLN A 112 11.18 2.71 2.41
N ARG A 113 12.36 2.39 1.87
CA ARG A 113 12.51 2.16 0.42
C ARG A 113 11.66 0.98 -0.07
N TYR A 114 11.58 -0.09 0.72
CA TYR A 114 10.73 -1.23 0.40
C TYR A 114 9.23 -0.87 0.48
N GLU A 115 8.84 -0.04 1.44
CA GLU A 115 7.47 0.45 1.58
C GLU A 115 7.07 1.39 0.43
N GLU A 116 7.96 2.29 0.00
CA GLU A 116 7.74 3.14 -1.18
C GLU A 116 7.68 2.34 -2.48
N TYR A 117 8.59 1.37 -2.65
CA TYR A 117 8.55 0.46 -3.79
C TYR A 117 7.21 -0.29 -3.87
N LYS A 118 6.75 -0.81 -2.74
CA LYS A 118 5.47 -1.52 -2.64
C LYS A 118 4.27 -0.59 -2.87
N ALA A 119 4.35 0.67 -2.45
CA ALA A 119 3.33 1.67 -2.74
C ALA A 119 3.28 2.00 -4.24
N GLY A 120 4.44 2.11 -4.90
CA GLY A 120 4.53 2.30 -6.36
C GLY A 120 3.97 1.12 -7.15
N GLU A 121 4.24 -0.12 -6.74
CA GLU A 121 3.63 -1.31 -7.35
C GLU A 121 2.11 -1.33 -7.18
N ALA A 122 1.61 -0.97 -6.00
CA ALA A 122 0.18 -0.90 -5.73
C ALA A 122 -0.51 0.20 -6.56
N GLU A 123 0.15 1.33 -6.76
CA GLU A 123 -0.34 2.42 -7.61
C GLU A 123 -0.38 2.01 -9.09
N LEU A 124 0.67 1.37 -9.61
CA LEU A 124 0.68 0.83 -10.97
C LEU A 124 -0.41 -0.23 -11.19
N ALA A 125 -0.58 -1.15 -10.23
CA ALA A 125 -1.62 -2.16 -10.29
C ALA A 125 -3.02 -1.53 -10.22
N TYR A 126 -3.21 -0.49 -9.41
CA TYR A 126 -4.46 0.26 -9.34
C TYR A 126 -4.76 0.96 -10.68
N ARG A 127 -3.78 1.66 -11.27
CA ARG A 127 -3.91 2.33 -12.57
C ARG A 127 -4.18 1.35 -13.72
N GLN A 128 -3.61 0.14 -13.68
CA GLN A 128 -3.94 -0.95 -14.60
C GLN A 128 -5.40 -1.42 -14.42
N SER A 129 -5.85 -1.58 -13.16
CA SER A 129 -7.21 -2.06 -12.87
C SER A 129 -8.32 -1.09 -13.27
N ILE A 130 -8.05 0.22 -13.26
CA ILE A 130 -8.99 1.25 -13.74
C ILE A 130 -8.91 1.48 -15.25
N GLY A 131 -8.00 0.79 -15.95
CA GLY A 131 -7.85 0.86 -17.40
C GLY A 131 -7.08 2.08 -17.91
N GLU A 132 -6.37 2.81 -17.03
CA GLU A 132 -5.54 3.97 -17.43
C GLU A 132 -4.22 3.52 -18.07
N LEU A 133 -3.67 2.40 -17.61
CA LEU A 133 -2.44 1.81 -18.14
C LEU A 133 -2.74 0.40 -18.66
N CYS A 134 -2.51 0.17 -19.96
CA CYS A 134 -2.58 -1.17 -20.55
C CYS A 134 -1.17 -1.66 -20.88
N ARG A 135 -0.93 -2.96 -20.77
CA ARG A 135 0.37 -3.53 -21.13
C ARG A 135 0.50 -3.52 -22.65
N ILE A 136 1.65 -3.09 -23.16
CA ILE A 136 1.94 -3.07 -24.59
C ILE A 136 1.66 -4.44 -25.22
N ALA A 137 2.10 -5.52 -24.56
CA ALA A 137 1.85 -6.89 -25.00
C ALA A 137 0.34 -7.27 -25.12
N GLU A 138 -0.53 -6.69 -24.30
CA GLU A 138 -1.98 -6.92 -24.38
C GLU A 138 -2.59 -6.16 -25.57
N ILE A 139 -2.13 -4.93 -25.81
CA ILE A 139 -2.54 -4.14 -26.99
C ILE A 139 -2.09 -4.84 -28.28
N GLU A 140 -0.86 -5.34 -28.33
CA GLU A 140 -0.33 -6.09 -29.47
C GLU A 140 -1.16 -7.34 -29.75
N ALA A 141 -1.43 -8.15 -28.71
CA ALA A 141 -2.22 -9.37 -28.84
C ALA A 141 -3.64 -9.07 -29.33
N GLU A 142 -4.30 -8.04 -28.78
CA GLU A 142 -5.65 -7.65 -29.17
C GLU A 142 -5.68 -7.09 -30.59
N THR A 143 -4.67 -6.31 -30.97
CA THR A 143 -4.53 -5.77 -32.33
C THR A 143 -4.34 -6.89 -33.36
N VAL A 144 -3.49 -7.88 -33.06
CA VAL A 144 -3.31 -9.07 -33.91
C VAL A 144 -4.62 -9.84 -34.04
N ASN A 145 -5.34 -10.07 -32.94
CA ASN A 145 -6.64 -10.74 -32.97
C ASN A 145 -7.67 -9.98 -33.83
N ALA A 146 -7.74 -8.65 -33.67
CA ALA A 146 -8.63 -7.80 -34.45
C ALA A 146 -8.31 -7.86 -35.96
N ILE A 147 -7.03 -7.86 -36.34
CA ILE A 147 -6.60 -8.00 -37.73
C ILE A 147 -6.96 -9.38 -38.29
N ILE A 148 -6.80 -10.45 -37.51
CA ILE A 148 -7.16 -11.81 -37.92
C ILE A 148 -8.68 -11.92 -38.18
N GLU A 149 -9.50 -11.36 -37.28
CA GLU A 149 -10.96 -11.35 -37.44
C GLU A 149 -11.39 -10.50 -38.64
N LEU A 150 -10.76 -9.34 -38.85
CA LEU A 150 -11.00 -8.50 -40.03
C LEU A 150 -10.69 -9.26 -41.33
N ARG A 151 -9.56 -9.97 -41.38
CA ARG A 151 -9.18 -10.81 -42.53
C ARG A 151 -10.22 -11.90 -42.80
N ARG A 152 -10.69 -12.59 -41.76
CA ARG A 152 -11.75 -13.61 -41.89
C ARG A 152 -13.04 -13.02 -42.43
N ALA A 153 -13.46 -11.88 -41.92
CA ALA A 153 -14.66 -11.18 -42.36
C ALA A 153 -14.55 -10.76 -43.83
N LEU A 154 -13.40 -10.22 -44.25
CA LEU A 154 -13.16 -9.81 -45.64
C LEU A 154 -13.16 -10.99 -46.62
N LEU A 155 -12.55 -12.12 -46.26
CA LEU A 155 -12.58 -13.32 -47.11
C LEU A 155 -13.99 -13.91 -47.26
N ALA A 156 -14.87 -13.73 -46.26
CA ALA A 156 -16.27 -14.16 -46.34
C ALA A 156 -17.14 -13.28 -47.27
N VAL A 157 -16.62 -12.14 -47.76
CA VAL A 157 -17.36 -11.20 -48.62
C VAL A 157 -17.64 -11.81 -49.99
N GLY A 158 -16.69 -12.51 -50.60
CA GLY A 158 -16.83 -13.10 -51.94
C GLY A 158 -18.08 -14.01 -52.07
N PRO A 159 -18.21 -15.04 -51.23
CA PRO A 159 -19.39 -15.91 -51.21
C PRO A 159 -20.69 -15.16 -50.91
N THR A 160 -20.63 -14.12 -50.07
CA THR A 160 -21.79 -13.30 -49.69
C THR A 160 -22.28 -12.46 -50.87
N ILE A 161 -21.37 -11.82 -51.60
CA ILE A 161 -21.68 -11.06 -52.82
C ILE A 161 -22.23 -12.00 -53.90
N ARG A 162 -21.60 -13.17 -54.10
CA ARG A 162 -22.08 -14.16 -55.06
C ARG A 162 -23.53 -14.55 -54.80
N ARG A 163 -23.87 -14.89 -53.54
CA ARG A 163 -25.25 -15.26 -53.17
C ARG A 163 -26.22 -14.09 -53.34
N LYS A 164 -25.81 -12.87 -53.02
CA LYS A 164 -26.68 -11.69 -53.05
C LYS A 164 -26.98 -11.19 -54.47
N PHE A 165 -26.01 -11.29 -55.37
CA PHE A 165 -26.12 -10.78 -56.74
C PHE A 165 -26.25 -11.88 -57.80
N ASN A 166 -26.31 -13.15 -57.38
CA ASN A 166 -26.38 -14.33 -58.25
C ASN A 166 -25.30 -14.32 -59.35
N LEU A 167 -24.07 -14.05 -58.94
CA LEU A 167 -22.92 -13.97 -59.84
C LEU A 167 -22.33 -15.35 -60.13
N ASP A 168 -21.64 -15.45 -61.26
CA ASP A 168 -20.87 -16.64 -61.60
C ASP A 168 -19.63 -16.80 -60.71
N ARG A 169 -19.19 -18.05 -60.58
CA ARG A 169 -18.04 -18.43 -59.74
C ARG A 169 -16.74 -17.75 -60.17
N GLU A 170 -16.58 -17.43 -61.46
CA GLU A 170 -15.41 -16.72 -61.96
C GLU A 170 -15.31 -15.30 -61.37
N ILE A 171 -16.44 -14.62 -61.16
CA ILE A 171 -16.48 -13.29 -60.56
C ILE A 171 -16.19 -13.36 -59.06
N GLU A 172 -16.66 -14.41 -58.38
CA GLU A 172 -16.30 -14.69 -56.97
C GLU A 172 -14.79 -14.82 -56.80
N ILE A 173 -14.12 -15.62 -57.65
CA ILE A 173 -12.67 -15.80 -57.62
C ILE A 173 -11.94 -14.47 -57.86
N ALA A 174 -12.38 -13.67 -58.83
CA ALA A 174 -11.76 -12.36 -59.10
C ALA A 174 -11.90 -11.39 -57.91
N ILE A 175 -13.03 -11.42 -57.20
CA ILE A 175 -13.23 -10.63 -55.97
C ILE A 175 -12.32 -11.13 -54.86
N GLU A 176 -12.23 -12.45 -54.65
CA GLU A 176 -11.36 -13.04 -53.63
C GLU A 176 -9.88 -12.73 -53.89
N GLU A 177 -9.43 -12.81 -55.14
CA GLU A 177 -8.05 -12.43 -55.53
C GLU A 177 -7.78 -10.95 -55.27
N THR A 178 -8.72 -10.06 -55.59
CA THR A 178 -8.58 -8.62 -55.33
C THR A 178 -8.47 -8.35 -53.83
N ILE A 179 -9.31 -8.99 -53.02
CA ILE A 179 -9.28 -8.87 -51.56
C ILE A 179 -7.95 -9.43 -51.01
N ALA A 180 -7.50 -10.58 -51.51
CA ALA A 180 -6.24 -11.19 -51.09
C ALA A 180 -5.02 -10.31 -51.41
N GLN A 181 -4.98 -9.70 -52.60
CA GLN A 181 -3.92 -8.76 -52.98
C GLN A 181 -3.93 -7.49 -52.11
N ALA A 182 -5.12 -6.92 -51.86
CA ALA A 182 -5.25 -5.75 -50.99
C ALA A 182 -4.81 -6.04 -49.55
N LEU A 183 -5.13 -7.24 -49.03
CA LEU A 183 -4.66 -7.70 -47.72
C LEU A 183 -3.15 -7.90 -47.67
N ALA A 184 -2.54 -8.45 -48.73
CA ALA A 184 -1.08 -8.60 -48.81
C ALA A 184 -0.37 -7.24 -48.79
N ALA A 185 -0.87 -6.26 -49.55
CA ALA A 185 -0.35 -4.90 -49.57
C ALA A 185 -0.53 -4.17 -48.22
N LEU A 186 -1.60 -4.47 -47.48
CA LEU A 186 -1.80 -3.94 -46.13
C LEU A 186 -0.75 -4.49 -45.14
N VAL A 187 -0.45 -5.79 -45.22
CA VAL A 187 0.58 -6.42 -44.38
C VAL A 187 1.96 -5.83 -44.67
N GLU A 188 2.31 -5.66 -45.95
CA GLU A 188 3.58 -5.04 -46.34
C GLU A 188 3.74 -3.61 -45.81
N LYS A 189 2.65 -2.82 -45.82
CA LYS A 189 2.66 -1.47 -45.22
C LYS A 189 2.77 -1.50 -43.70
N LEU A 190 2.12 -2.45 -43.04
CA LEU A 190 2.21 -2.61 -41.59
C LEU A 190 3.62 -3.02 -41.16
N ASP A 191 4.32 -3.84 -41.95
CA ASP A 191 5.69 -4.30 -41.66
C ASP A 191 6.74 -3.21 -41.97
N ALA A 192 6.47 -2.32 -42.94
CA ALA A 192 7.35 -1.19 -43.29
C ALA A 192 7.32 -0.03 -42.27
N ASP A 193 6.29 0.06 -41.44
CA ASP A 193 6.13 1.10 -40.40
C ASP A 193 6.54 0.62 -38.99
N VAL A 194 7.01 -0.64 -38.82
CA VAL A 194 7.65 -1.10 -37.57
C VAL A 194 9.16 -0.83 -37.57
N ASP A 195 9.58 0.30 -38.16
CA ASP A 195 10.81 0.96 -37.71
C ASP A 195 10.48 1.63 -36.38
N LEU A 196 10.60 0.84 -35.31
CA LEU A 196 10.79 1.33 -33.96
C LEU A 196 12.08 2.17 -33.96
N THR A 197 11.97 3.43 -34.38
CA THR A 197 12.92 4.48 -34.04
C THR A 197 12.79 4.77 -32.55
N GLY A 198 13.21 3.79 -31.74
CA GLY A 198 13.71 3.99 -30.40
C GLY A 198 15.18 4.40 -30.52
N ASP A 199 15.41 5.59 -31.09
CA ASP A 199 16.60 6.36 -30.78
C ASP A 199 16.34 7.08 -29.45
N GLU A 200 17.34 6.94 -28.56
CA GLU A 200 17.58 7.62 -27.26
C GLU A 200 16.95 7.04 -25.98
#